data_AF-A0A4R1AQ15-F1
#
_entry.id   AF-A0A4R1AQ15-F1
#
_cell.length_a   1.000
_cell.length_b   1.000
_cell.length_c   1.000
_cell.angle_alpha   90.00
_cell.angle_beta   90.00
_cell.angle_gamma   90.00
#
_symmetry.space_group_name_H-M   'P 1'
#
loop_
_entity.id
_entity.type
_entity.pdbx_description
1 polymer ?
#
loop_
_entity_poly.entity_id
_entity_poly.type
_entity_poly.pdbx_seq_one_letter_code
_entity_poly.pdbx_strand_id
1 'polypeptide(L)'
;MSVTSTCRDINELHSVAQTACRLFLEECKNAGLDIFITETYRSQERQDYLYSQGRSRPGKIVTWTLKSNHKSRLAWDIACNKPSLYDAATLKNAGLIAMNLGIGWGGVWKNPDMPHFEVTTQWKEPNKKLMWGKTEFKKGQIGRVTILKPINLWTDDEEGKLQMVRILQPEDQFRVYGYRDKYGGQYDVGGGHWVTKMDGFIKYETPSKALLERAAEFYS
;
A
#
# COMPACT_ATOMS: atom_id res chain seq x y z
N MET A 1 10.70 29.44 13.69
CA MET A 1 11.86 28.67 13.16
C MET A 1 12.77 29.62 12.42
N SER A 2 14.09 29.40 12.46
CA SER A 2 15.03 30.16 11.63
C SER A 2 14.74 29.96 10.14
N VAL A 3 14.90 31.00 9.31
CA VAL A 3 14.81 30.91 7.83
C VAL A 3 15.87 29.98 7.23
N THR A 4 16.90 29.62 7.99
CA THR A 4 17.98 28.72 7.55
C THR A 4 17.80 27.27 7.99
N SER A 5 16.95 27.00 8.98
CA SER A 5 16.74 25.64 9.50
C SER A 5 15.62 24.93 8.74
N THR A 6 15.75 23.63 8.51
CA THR A 6 14.64 22.81 7.99
C THR A 6 13.78 22.29 9.15
N CYS A 7 12.48 22.14 8.91
CA CYS A 7 11.59 21.46 9.85
C CYS A 7 11.49 19.98 9.49
N ARG A 8 11.89 19.08 10.39
CA ARG A 8 11.81 17.62 10.14
C ARG A 8 10.73 16.93 10.97
N ASP A 9 10.04 17.68 11.82
CA ASP A 9 9.03 17.11 12.71
C ASP A 9 7.75 16.79 11.92
N ILE A 10 7.39 15.52 11.88
CA ILE A 10 6.15 15.05 11.26
C ILE A 10 4.94 15.70 11.92
N ASN A 11 4.99 16.07 13.21
CA ASN A 11 3.88 16.71 13.90
C ASN A 11 3.59 18.14 13.39
N GLU A 12 4.50 18.73 12.61
CA GLU A 12 4.30 19.99 11.90
C GLU A 12 3.58 19.79 10.55
N LEU A 13 3.21 18.56 10.18
CA LEU A 13 2.29 18.30 9.08
C LEU A 13 0.82 18.43 9.53
N HIS A 14 -0.08 18.68 8.58
CA HIS A 14 -1.51 18.52 8.80
C HIS A 14 -1.83 17.06 9.13
N SER A 15 -2.81 16.79 10.01
CA SER A 15 -3.10 15.44 10.54
C SER A 15 -3.18 14.34 9.46
N VAL A 16 -3.90 14.59 8.37
CA VAL A 16 -3.99 13.68 7.21
C VAL A 16 -2.61 13.37 6.61
N ALA A 17 -1.75 14.38 6.47
CA ALA A 17 -0.38 14.21 5.97
C ALA A 17 0.54 13.54 7.00
N GLN A 18 0.30 13.71 8.30
CA GLN A 18 1.01 12.95 9.34
C GLN A 18 0.76 11.45 9.16
N THR A 19 -0.51 11.04 9.04
CA THR A 19 -0.89 9.64 8.83
C THR A 19 -0.27 9.10 7.54
N ALA A 20 -0.43 9.81 6.43
CA ALA A 20 0.15 9.40 5.14
C ALA A 20 1.67 9.26 5.19
N CYS A 21 2.36 10.23 5.80
CA CYS A 21 3.82 10.24 5.94
C CYS A 21 4.32 9.05 6.79
N ARG A 22 3.64 8.75 7.91
CA ARG A 22 4.01 7.61 8.77
C ARG A 22 3.83 6.28 8.04
N LEU A 23 2.70 6.08 7.39
CA LEU A 23 2.44 4.87 6.58
C LEU A 23 3.47 4.73 5.45
N PHE A 24 3.77 5.83 4.75
CA PHE A 24 4.78 5.86 3.71
C PHE A 24 6.18 5.44 4.22
N LEU A 25 6.61 5.97 5.36
CA LEU A 25 7.90 5.61 5.97
C LEU A 25 7.92 4.13 6.38
N GLU A 26 6.82 3.60 6.91
CA GLU A 26 6.68 2.19 7.26
C GLU A 26 6.80 1.29 6.03
N GLU A 27 6.06 1.57 4.95
CA GLU A 27 6.09 0.78 3.72
C GLU A 27 7.46 0.87 3.02
N CYS A 28 8.12 2.03 3.07
CA CYS A 28 9.50 2.19 2.60
C CYS A 28 10.48 1.32 3.41
N LYS A 29 10.35 1.31 4.75
CA LYS A 29 11.15 0.44 5.61
C LYS A 29 10.90 -1.05 5.32
N ASN A 30 9.65 -1.45 5.13
CA ASN A 30 9.27 -2.83 4.77
C ASN A 30 9.84 -3.26 3.40
N ALA A 31 10.01 -2.31 2.48
CA ALA A 31 10.68 -2.50 1.20
C ALA A 31 12.22 -2.44 1.28
N GLY A 32 12.79 -2.28 2.49
CA GLY A 32 14.24 -2.20 2.71
C GLY A 32 14.87 -0.86 2.33
N LEU A 33 14.08 0.21 2.25
CA LEU A 33 14.57 1.56 1.96
C LEU A 33 14.87 2.30 3.27
N ASP A 34 16.12 2.72 3.44
CA ASP A 34 16.56 3.54 4.57
C ASP A 34 16.51 5.03 4.18
N ILE A 35 15.44 5.70 4.62
CA ILE A 35 15.12 7.10 4.29
C ILE A 35 14.72 7.89 5.54
N PHE A 36 14.88 9.21 5.49
CA PHE A 36 14.46 10.11 6.57
C PHE A 36 13.89 11.43 6.03
N ILE A 37 13.08 12.10 6.85
CA ILE A 37 12.46 13.38 6.51
C ILE A 37 13.49 14.52 6.55
N THR A 38 13.59 15.28 5.47
CA THR A 38 14.47 16.45 5.37
C THR A 38 13.72 17.76 5.59
N GLU A 39 12.47 17.82 5.16
CA GLU A 39 11.62 19.00 5.33
C GLU A 39 10.13 18.65 5.39
N THR A 40 9.38 19.34 6.25
CA THR A 40 7.92 19.23 6.43
C THR A 40 7.30 20.61 6.22
N TYR A 41 7.15 21.41 7.27
CA TYR A 41 6.69 22.78 7.17
C TYR A 41 7.79 23.74 6.72
N ARG A 42 7.46 24.58 5.73
CA ARG A 42 8.30 25.69 5.25
C ARG A 42 7.50 26.98 5.29
N SER A 43 7.94 27.96 6.09
CA SER A 43 7.31 29.27 6.15
C SER A 43 7.49 30.06 4.84
N GLN A 44 6.64 31.08 4.63
CA GLN A 44 6.80 31.97 3.46
C GLN A 44 8.14 32.70 3.49
N GLU A 45 8.54 33.21 4.65
CA GLU A 45 9.84 33.89 4.82
C GLU A 45 11.02 32.99 4.45
N ARG A 46 10.97 31.71 4.82
CA ARG A 46 11.98 30.73 4.43
C ARG A 46 11.96 30.49 2.92
N GLN A 47 10.79 30.39 2.31
CA GLN A 47 10.67 30.23 0.87
C GLN A 47 11.24 31.44 0.11
N ASP A 48 10.96 32.65 0.57
CA ASP A 48 11.48 33.89 -0.02
C ASP A 48 13.01 33.96 0.13
N TYR A 49 13.53 33.55 1.31
CA TYR A 49 14.97 33.41 1.55
C TYR A 49 15.61 32.40 0.58
N LEU A 50 15.02 31.23 0.35
CA LEU A 50 15.52 30.25 -0.63
C LEU A 50 15.43 30.77 -2.07
N TYR A 51 14.34 31.44 -2.42
CA TYR A 51 14.13 31.99 -3.76
C TYR A 51 15.16 33.07 -4.10
N SER A 52 15.57 33.89 -3.12
CA SER A 52 16.61 34.91 -3.30
C SER A 52 17.99 34.33 -3.66
N GLN A 53 18.27 33.06 -3.35
CA GLN A 53 19.57 32.43 -3.58
C GLN A 53 19.85 32.20 -5.07
N GLY A 54 21.02 32.63 -5.53
CA GLY A 54 21.38 32.67 -6.95
C GLY A 54 20.67 33.76 -7.75
N ARG A 55 19.94 34.67 -7.07
CA ARG A 55 19.26 35.83 -7.66
C ARG A 55 19.76 37.12 -7.03
N SER A 56 19.26 37.45 -5.84
CA SER A 56 19.68 38.63 -5.06
C SER A 56 20.64 38.30 -3.92
N ARG A 57 20.83 37.01 -3.61
CA ARG A 57 21.85 36.50 -2.69
C ARG A 57 22.75 35.48 -3.42
N PRO A 58 24.06 35.41 -3.11
CA PRO A 58 24.96 34.43 -3.73
C PRO A 58 24.53 32.97 -3.47
N GLY A 59 24.89 32.06 -4.38
CA GLY A 59 24.66 30.61 -4.26
C GLY A 59 23.99 30.00 -5.49
N LYS A 60 23.83 28.67 -5.50
CA LYS A 60 23.07 27.99 -6.57
C LYS A 60 21.57 28.23 -6.39
N ILE A 61 20.83 28.35 -7.49
CA ILE A 61 19.36 28.36 -7.43
C ILE A 61 18.87 27.01 -6.90
N VAL A 62 18.13 27.03 -5.79
CA VAL A 62 17.58 25.82 -5.12
C VAL A 62 16.07 25.70 -5.23
N THR A 63 15.40 26.74 -5.73
CA THR A 63 13.95 26.74 -5.96
C THR A 63 13.57 27.70 -7.07
N TRP A 64 12.50 27.37 -7.78
CA TRP A 64 11.92 28.15 -8.87
C TRP A 64 10.58 28.79 -8.51
N THR A 65 10.02 28.47 -7.35
CA THR A 65 8.72 28.97 -6.90
C THR A 65 8.85 29.97 -5.75
N LEU A 66 7.99 30.98 -5.74
CA LEU A 66 7.77 31.86 -4.59
C LEU A 66 6.76 31.27 -3.60
N LYS A 67 5.92 30.33 -4.04
CA LYS A 67 4.86 29.72 -3.24
C LYS A 67 5.08 28.21 -3.17
N SER A 68 5.50 27.74 -2.01
CA SER A 68 5.81 26.32 -1.80
C SER A 68 4.62 25.56 -1.20
N ASN A 69 4.43 24.32 -1.66
CA ASN A 69 3.40 23.43 -1.13
C ASN A 69 3.64 23.06 0.34
N HIS A 70 4.89 23.10 0.83
CA HIS A 70 5.22 22.90 2.25
C HIS A 70 4.57 23.91 3.20
N LYS A 71 4.13 25.08 2.70
CA LYS A 71 3.39 26.06 3.50
C LYS A 71 2.04 25.51 3.96
N SER A 72 1.44 24.61 3.17
CA SER A 72 0.15 23.97 3.48
C SER A 72 0.25 22.93 4.59
N ARG A 73 1.46 22.50 4.97
CA ARG A 73 1.71 21.37 5.87
C ARG A 73 1.20 20.02 5.32
N LEU A 74 0.90 19.93 4.03
CA LEU A 74 0.48 18.68 3.36
C LEU A 74 1.59 18.03 2.52
N ALA A 75 2.80 18.57 2.56
CA ALA A 75 3.94 18.10 1.79
C ALA A 75 5.16 17.85 2.68
N TRP A 76 5.98 16.89 2.29
CA TRP A 76 7.24 16.56 2.94
C TRP A 76 8.31 16.15 1.91
N ASP A 77 9.57 16.39 2.26
CA ASP A 77 10.74 15.97 1.52
C ASP A 77 11.48 14.85 2.26
N ILE A 78 12.14 13.96 1.53
CA ILE A 78 13.01 12.92 2.09
C ILE A 78 14.45 12.98 1.59
N ALA A 79 15.34 12.30 2.30
CA ALA A 79 16.65 11.89 1.79
C ALA A 79 16.93 10.44 2.17
N CYS A 80 17.90 9.85 1.49
CA CYS A 80 18.39 8.50 1.75
C CYS A 80 19.42 8.55 2.88
N ASN A 81 19.34 7.63 3.82
CA ASN A 81 20.40 7.43 4.82
C ASN A 81 21.53 6.58 4.22
N LYS A 82 22.16 7.13 3.17
CA LYS A 82 23.24 6.52 2.38
C LYS A 82 24.29 7.59 2.10
N PRO A 83 25.50 7.22 1.64
CA PRO A 83 26.52 8.20 1.24
C PRO A 83 25.99 9.22 0.23
N SER A 84 25.13 8.77 -0.70
CA SER A 84 24.35 9.67 -1.56
C SER A 84 22.98 9.92 -0.92
N LEU A 85 22.79 11.15 -0.40
CA LEU A 85 21.52 11.58 0.21
C LEU A 85 20.35 11.58 -0.77
N TYR A 86 20.62 11.68 -2.07
CA TYR A 86 19.60 11.75 -3.12
C TYR A 86 19.86 10.68 -4.19
N ASP A 87 20.08 9.44 -3.74
CA ASP A 87 20.21 8.28 -4.61
C ASP A 87 18.93 8.07 -5.45
N ALA A 88 19.06 8.22 -6.77
CA ALA A 88 17.92 8.25 -7.69
C ALA A 88 17.12 6.93 -7.68
N ALA A 89 17.78 5.78 -7.51
CA ALA A 89 17.11 4.48 -7.46
C ALA A 89 16.25 4.36 -6.18
N THR A 90 16.80 4.77 -5.04
CA THR A 90 16.08 4.77 -3.75
C THR A 90 14.89 5.74 -3.79
N LEU A 91 15.08 6.97 -4.27
CA LEU A 91 14.00 7.95 -4.40
C LEU A 91 12.91 7.49 -5.38
N LYS A 92 13.29 6.84 -6.48
CA LYS A 92 12.34 6.27 -7.44
C LYS A 92 11.51 5.16 -6.80
N ASN A 93 12.13 4.24 -6.06
CA ASN A 93 11.41 3.17 -5.37
C ASN A 93 10.47 3.71 -4.29
N ALA A 94 10.92 4.70 -3.51
CA ALA A 94 10.08 5.40 -2.56
C ALA A 94 8.90 6.11 -3.25
N GLY A 95 9.15 6.78 -4.38
CA GLY A 95 8.13 7.38 -5.24
C GLY A 95 7.03 6.41 -5.67
N LEU A 96 7.41 5.22 -6.14
CA LEU A 96 6.46 4.18 -6.53
C LEU A 96 5.62 3.66 -5.35
N ILE A 97 6.21 3.52 -4.17
CA ILE A 97 5.50 3.16 -2.94
C ILE A 97 4.48 4.25 -2.58
N ALA A 98 4.89 5.52 -2.58
CA ALA A 98 4.00 6.65 -2.31
C ALA A 98 2.79 6.66 -3.27
N MET A 99 3.03 6.49 -4.57
CA MET A 99 1.96 6.45 -5.56
C MET A 99 0.97 5.29 -5.32
N ASN A 100 1.45 4.11 -4.93
CA ASN A 100 0.58 2.98 -4.55
C ASN A 100 -0.26 3.28 -3.31
N LEU A 101 0.21 4.19 -2.45
CA LEU A 101 -0.52 4.67 -1.28
C LEU A 101 -1.47 5.84 -1.60
N GLY A 102 -1.60 6.24 -2.87
CA GLY A 102 -2.38 7.41 -3.27
C GLY A 102 -1.73 8.75 -2.87
N ILE A 103 -0.44 8.74 -2.52
CA ILE A 103 0.35 9.93 -2.20
C ILE A 103 0.95 10.48 -3.50
N GLY A 104 0.85 11.79 -3.72
CA GLY A 104 1.49 12.46 -4.84
C GLY A 104 3.01 12.48 -4.69
N TRP A 105 3.73 12.22 -5.77
CA TRP A 105 5.19 12.23 -5.80
C TRP A 105 5.71 13.24 -6.83
N GLY A 106 6.61 14.13 -6.41
CA GLY A 106 7.18 15.18 -7.27
C GLY A 106 8.05 14.65 -8.42
N GLY A 107 8.52 13.39 -8.34
CA GLY A 107 9.32 12.76 -9.39
C GLY A 107 8.58 12.53 -10.72
N VAL A 108 7.23 12.58 -10.74
CA VAL A 108 6.44 12.46 -11.97
C VAL A 108 6.06 13.81 -12.60
N TRP A 109 6.44 14.93 -11.99
CA TRP A 109 6.17 16.24 -12.55
C TRP A 109 7.02 16.51 -13.81
N LYS A 110 6.58 17.48 -14.64
CA LYS A 110 7.31 17.91 -15.84
C LYS A 110 8.76 18.31 -15.53
N ASN A 111 8.96 18.98 -14.40
CA ASN A 111 10.26 19.24 -13.81
C ASN A 111 10.34 18.43 -12.51
N PRO A 112 10.98 17.24 -12.52
CA PRO A 112 10.93 16.32 -11.41
C PRO A 112 11.54 16.89 -10.13
N ASP A 113 10.84 16.70 -9.02
CA ASP A 113 11.33 16.92 -7.66
C ASP A 113 11.28 15.60 -6.89
N MET A 114 12.29 14.76 -7.09
CA MET A 114 12.29 13.37 -6.59
C MET A 114 12.16 13.24 -5.07
N PRO A 115 12.71 14.15 -4.24
CA PRO A 115 12.51 14.14 -2.80
C PRO A 115 11.10 14.48 -2.32
N HIS A 116 10.27 15.14 -3.15
CA HIS A 116 9.03 15.78 -2.74
C HIS A 116 7.83 14.82 -2.77
N PHE A 117 7.02 14.86 -1.71
CA PHE A 117 5.77 14.12 -1.57
C PHE A 117 4.66 15.02 -1.04
N GLU A 118 3.43 14.78 -1.48
CA GLU A 118 2.29 15.55 -1.01
C GLU A 118 0.97 14.78 -1.04
N VAL A 119 0.05 15.19 -0.18
CA VAL A 119 -1.34 14.71 -0.16
C VAL A 119 -2.32 15.87 -0.22
N THR A 120 -3.59 15.57 -0.49
CA THR A 120 -4.68 16.52 -0.26
C THR A 120 -5.34 16.26 1.09
N THR A 121 -6.14 17.20 1.58
CA THR A 121 -6.95 16.99 2.80
C THR A 121 -8.00 15.89 2.64
N GLN A 122 -8.25 15.42 1.42
CA GLN A 122 -9.17 14.33 1.11
C GLN A 122 -8.47 12.97 1.00
N TRP A 123 -7.14 12.92 1.15
CA TRP A 123 -6.43 11.65 1.16
C TRP A 123 -6.97 10.76 2.28
N LYS A 124 -7.16 9.48 1.93
CA LYS A 124 -7.56 8.44 2.86
C LYS A 124 -6.54 7.34 2.75
N GLU A 125 -6.21 6.76 3.90
CA GLU A 125 -5.38 5.57 3.94
C GLU A 125 -5.99 4.50 3.02
N PRO A 126 -5.22 3.98 2.06
CA PRO A 126 -5.72 2.91 1.20
C PRO A 126 -6.05 1.71 2.07
N ASN A 127 -7.17 1.04 1.77
CA ASN A 127 -7.51 -0.22 2.43
C ASN A 127 -6.38 -1.23 2.19
N LYS A 128 -5.53 -1.40 3.20
CA LYS A 128 -4.46 -2.40 3.17
C LYS A 128 -5.13 -3.76 2.98
N LYS A 129 -4.60 -4.57 2.08
CA LYS A 129 -5.09 -5.92 1.81
C LYS A 129 -4.00 -6.90 2.19
N LEU A 130 -4.31 -7.83 3.08
CA LEU A 130 -3.41 -8.95 3.32
C LEU A 130 -3.52 -9.90 2.13
N MET A 131 -2.42 -10.16 1.44
CA MET A 131 -2.42 -11.03 0.25
C MET A 131 -1.89 -12.43 0.58
N TRP A 132 -2.48 -13.45 -0.03
CA TRP A 132 -1.97 -14.82 -0.04
C TRP A 132 -1.89 -15.33 -1.49
N GLY A 133 -0.68 -15.23 -2.07
CA GLY A 133 -0.49 -15.44 -3.51
C GLY A 133 -1.24 -14.37 -4.32
N LYS A 134 -2.12 -14.81 -5.24
CA LYS A 134 -2.91 -13.92 -6.11
C LYS A 134 -4.22 -13.45 -5.46
N THR A 135 -4.61 -14.01 -4.33
CA THR A 135 -5.89 -13.71 -3.67
C THR A 135 -5.68 -12.91 -2.40
N GLU A 136 -6.59 -11.97 -2.12
CA GLU A 136 -6.68 -11.35 -0.79
C GLU A 136 -7.03 -12.42 0.25
N PHE A 137 -6.24 -12.50 1.31
CA PHE A 137 -6.53 -13.26 2.53
C PHE A 137 -7.59 -12.50 3.33
N LYS A 138 -8.60 -13.18 3.88
CA LYS A 138 -9.66 -12.55 4.68
C LYS A 138 -9.77 -13.16 6.08
N LYS A 139 -10.25 -12.37 7.05
CA LYS A 139 -10.56 -12.86 8.40
C LYS A 139 -11.51 -14.08 8.32
N GLY A 140 -11.18 -15.14 9.04
CA GLY A 140 -11.94 -16.41 9.04
C GLY A 140 -11.64 -17.35 7.87
N GLN A 141 -10.76 -16.99 6.94
CA GLN A 141 -10.30 -17.91 5.90
C GLN A 141 -9.42 -19.02 6.51
N ILE A 142 -9.79 -20.28 6.25
CA ILE A 142 -9.08 -21.47 6.74
C ILE A 142 -8.18 -22.10 5.68
N GLY A 143 -8.37 -21.76 4.40
CA GLY A 143 -7.61 -22.33 3.30
C GLY A 143 -7.89 -21.67 1.95
N ARG A 144 -7.32 -22.26 0.89
CA ARG A 144 -7.55 -21.88 -0.50
C ARG A 144 -7.70 -23.13 -1.34
N VAL A 145 -8.66 -23.12 -2.26
CA VAL A 145 -8.78 -24.11 -3.33
C VAL A 145 -8.31 -23.48 -4.64
N THR A 146 -7.39 -24.15 -5.33
CA THR A 146 -7.05 -23.87 -6.72
C THR A 146 -7.67 -24.95 -7.60
N ILE A 147 -8.36 -24.55 -8.66
CA ILE A 147 -8.95 -25.48 -9.63
C ILE A 147 -7.86 -25.95 -10.60
N LEU A 148 -7.71 -27.27 -10.75
CA LEU A 148 -6.74 -27.91 -11.64
C LEU A 148 -7.39 -28.42 -12.93
N LYS A 149 -8.67 -28.79 -12.86
CA LYS A 149 -9.49 -29.27 -13.99
C LYS A 149 -10.90 -28.73 -13.87
N PRO A 150 -11.65 -28.58 -14.98
CA PRO A 150 -13.02 -28.10 -14.92
C PRO A 150 -13.87 -28.88 -13.91
N ILE A 151 -14.53 -28.16 -13.00
CA ILE A 151 -15.36 -28.73 -11.93
C ILE A 151 -16.54 -27.81 -11.63
N ASN A 152 -17.64 -28.38 -11.14
CA ASN A 152 -18.83 -27.62 -10.81
C ASN A 152 -18.66 -26.78 -9.53
N LEU A 153 -19.13 -25.54 -9.60
CA LEU A 153 -19.50 -24.75 -8.44
C LEU A 153 -20.94 -25.09 -8.08
N TRP A 154 -21.18 -25.41 -6.82
CA TRP A 154 -22.50 -25.78 -6.32
C TRP A 154 -23.06 -24.72 -5.38
N THR A 155 -24.38 -24.64 -5.29
CA THR A 155 -25.13 -24.03 -4.19
C THR A 155 -26.13 -25.06 -3.67
N ASP A 156 -26.67 -24.84 -2.48
CA ASP A 156 -27.83 -25.59 -2.01
C ASP A 156 -29.12 -24.84 -2.40
N ASP A 157 -30.18 -25.58 -2.71
CA ASP A 157 -31.54 -25.03 -2.86
C ASP A 157 -32.30 -24.96 -1.52
N GLU A 158 -33.56 -24.54 -1.57
CA GLU A 158 -34.43 -24.42 -0.39
C GLU A 158 -34.64 -25.77 0.33
N GLU A 159 -34.50 -26.89 -0.38
CA GLU A 159 -34.60 -28.25 0.18
C GLU A 159 -33.23 -28.80 0.61
N GLY A 160 -32.14 -28.04 0.43
CA GLY A 160 -30.78 -28.45 0.75
C GLY A 160 -30.13 -29.40 -0.25
N LYS A 161 -30.65 -29.51 -1.48
CA LYS A 161 -30.07 -30.30 -2.58
C LYS A 161 -29.11 -29.45 -3.40
N LEU A 162 -28.11 -30.10 -4.00
CA LEU A 162 -27.12 -29.42 -4.84
C LEU A 162 -27.75 -28.92 -6.15
N GLN A 163 -27.57 -27.64 -6.42
CA GLN A 163 -27.79 -27.04 -7.72
C GLN A 163 -26.47 -26.52 -8.30
N MET A 164 -26.21 -26.88 -9.56
CA MET A 164 -25.02 -26.42 -10.27
C MET A 164 -25.18 -24.94 -10.61
N VAL A 165 -24.24 -24.11 -10.14
CA VAL A 165 -24.22 -22.68 -10.45
C VAL A 165 -23.51 -22.45 -11.79
N ARG A 166 -22.30 -23.00 -11.94
CA ARG A 166 -21.50 -22.94 -13.18
C ARG A 166 -20.32 -23.91 -13.11
N ILE A 167 -19.62 -24.06 -14.23
CA ILE A 167 -18.33 -24.76 -14.29
C ILE A 167 -17.20 -23.77 -14.00
N LEU A 168 -16.31 -24.13 -13.08
CA LEU A 168 -15.06 -23.43 -12.76
C LEU A 168 -13.95 -23.91 -13.68
N GLN A 169 -12.99 -23.04 -14.00
CA GLN A 169 -11.90 -23.33 -14.94
C GLN A 169 -10.56 -23.52 -14.22
N PRO A 170 -9.60 -24.25 -14.83
CA PRO A 170 -8.24 -24.33 -14.28
C PRO A 170 -7.65 -22.95 -13.98
N GLU A 171 -6.82 -22.88 -12.94
CA GLU A 171 -6.22 -21.65 -12.38
C GLU A 171 -7.17 -20.75 -11.57
N ASP A 172 -8.48 -20.99 -11.58
CA ASP A 172 -9.39 -20.28 -10.67
C ASP A 172 -9.00 -20.56 -9.20
N GLN A 173 -8.96 -19.51 -8.37
CA GLN A 173 -8.60 -19.60 -6.96
C GLN A 173 -9.73 -19.08 -6.07
N PHE A 174 -10.10 -19.88 -5.07
CA PHE A 174 -11.16 -19.56 -4.13
C PHE A 174 -10.67 -19.66 -2.69
N ARG A 175 -11.07 -18.69 -1.87
CA ARG A 175 -10.89 -18.74 -0.41
C ARG A 175 -11.77 -19.85 0.15
N VAL A 176 -11.32 -20.53 1.19
CA VAL A 176 -12.10 -21.55 1.90
C VAL A 176 -12.37 -21.08 3.32
N TYR A 177 -13.62 -21.19 3.76
CA TYR A 177 -14.06 -20.80 5.10
C TYR A 177 -14.52 -21.99 5.96
N GLY A 178 -14.77 -23.13 5.33
CA GLY A 178 -15.28 -24.32 5.99
C GLY A 178 -15.17 -25.57 5.13
N TYR A 179 -15.47 -26.70 5.74
CA TYR A 179 -15.57 -28.00 5.10
C TYR A 179 -16.80 -28.73 5.62
N ARG A 180 -17.49 -29.46 4.73
CA ARG A 180 -18.59 -30.36 5.11
C ARG A 180 -18.40 -31.73 4.48
N ASP A 181 -18.87 -32.77 5.15
CA ASP A 181 -18.72 -34.16 4.70
C ASP A 181 -19.91 -34.65 3.83
N LYS A 182 -20.52 -33.74 3.07
CA LYS A 182 -21.57 -34.09 2.11
C LYS A 182 -20.97 -34.38 0.74
N TYR A 183 -21.55 -35.32 0.00
CA TYR A 183 -21.20 -35.61 -1.40
C TYR A 183 -19.70 -35.89 -1.64
N GLY A 184 -19.06 -36.65 -0.74
CA GLY A 184 -17.63 -36.97 -0.80
C GLY A 184 -16.71 -35.86 -0.28
N GLY A 185 -17.27 -34.85 0.39
CA GLY A 185 -16.55 -33.71 0.95
C GLY A 185 -16.70 -32.47 0.09
N GLN A 186 -16.93 -31.32 0.72
CA GLN A 186 -17.10 -30.04 0.03
C GLN A 186 -16.45 -28.91 0.83
N TYR A 187 -15.77 -28.02 0.11
CA TYR A 187 -15.19 -26.79 0.66
C TYR A 187 -16.17 -25.63 0.49
N ASP A 188 -16.43 -24.88 1.57
CA ASP A 188 -17.18 -23.63 1.53
C ASP A 188 -16.30 -22.54 0.93
N VAL A 189 -16.66 -22.08 -0.27
CA VAL A 189 -15.93 -21.01 -0.98
C VAL A 189 -16.54 -19.62 -0.80
N GLY A 190 -17.52 -19.51 0.09
CA GLY A 190 -18.20 -18.27 0.47
C GLY A 190 -19.51 -18.03 -0.29
N GLY A 191 -20.38 -17.21 0.29
CA GLY A 191 -21.65 -16.80 -0.32
C GLY A 191 -22.61 -17.96 -0.59
N GLY A 192 -22.56 -19.03 0.22
CA GLY A 192 -23.41 -20.22 0.05
C GLY A 192 -22.91 -21.21 -1.02
N HIS A 193 -21.71 -20.99 -1.57
CA HIS A 193 -21.18 -21.83 -2.65
C HIS A 193 -20.18 -22.88 -2.16
N TRP A 194 -20.15 -23.99 -2.89
CA TRP A 194 -19.38 -25.18 -2.53
C TRP A 194 -18.60 -25.72 -3.72
N VAL A 195 -17.38 -26.20 -3.45
CA VAL A 195 -16.58 -26.97 -4.41
C VAL A 195 -16.33 -28.37 -3.85
N THR A 196 -16.63 -29.40 -4.64
CA THR A 196 -16.42 -30.80 -4.23
C THR A 196 -14.95 -31.12 -4.05
N LYS A 197 -14.62 -31.81 -2.96
CA LYS A 197 -13.29 -32.36 -2.69
C LYS A 197 -13.04 -33.54 -3.64
N MET A 198 -12.57 -33.21 -4.83
CA MET A 198 -12.31 -34.19 -5.88
C MET A 198 -10.81 -34.23 -6.19
N ASP A 199 -10.18 -35.34 -5.82
CA ASP A 199 -8.74 -35.53 -5.97
C ASP A 199 -8.31 -35.40 -7.44
N GLY A 200 -7.25 -34.62 -7.67
CA GLY A 200 -6.74 -34.32 -9.01
C GLY A 200 -7.54 -33.29 -9.82
N PHE A 201 -8.69 -32.83 -9.33
CA PHE A 201 -9.45 -31.71 -9.92
C PHE A 201 -9.20 -30.40 -9.19
N ILE A 202 -8.82 -30.48 -7.92
CA ILE A 202 -8.54 -29.32 -7.08
C ILE A 202 -7.26 -29.52 -6.28
N LYS A 203 -6.65 -28.42 -5.87
CA LYS A 203 -5.58 -28.35 -4.88
C LYS A 203 -6.05 -27.53 -3.69
N TYR A 204 -6.14 -28.15 -2.52
CA TYR A 204 -6.40 -27.44 -1.27
C TYR A 204 -5.07 -27.08 -0.58
N GLU A 205 -4.97 -25.86 -0.09
CA GLU A 205 -3.81 -25.34 0.64
C GLU A 205 -4.28 -24.67 1.92
N THR A 206 -3.49 -24.80 2.99
CA THR A 206 -3.70 -24.09 4.27
C THR A 206 -2.72 -22.93 4.41
N PRO A 207 -3.12 -21.81 5.04
CA PRO A 207 -2.22 -20.70 5.29
C PRO A 207 -1.07 -21.12 6.21
N SER A 208 0.11 -20.54 6.02
CA SER A 208 1.25 -20.78 6.90
C SER A 208 1.06 -20.11 8.25
N LYS A 209 1.76 -20.61 9.28
CA LYS A 209 1.75 -19.99 10.62
C LYS A 209 2.10 -18.49 10.58
N ALA A 210 3.14 -18.11 9.83
CA ALA A 210 3.54 -16.73 9.66
C ALA A 210 2.47 -15.85 8.99
N LEU A 211 1.70 -16.40 8.04
CA LEU A 211 0.59 -15.67 7.43
C LEU A 211 -0.56 -15.49 8.42
N LEU A 212 -0.84 -16.50 9.25
CA LEU A 212 -1.87 -16.41 10.29
C LEU A 212 -1.51 -15.39 11.38
N GLU A 213 -0.24 -15.32 11.79
CA GLU A 213 0.26 -14.30 12.74
C GLU A 213 0.08 -12.89 12.16
N ARG A 214 0.51 -12.68 10.90
CA ARG A 214 0.27 -11.42 10.18
C ARG A 214 -1.22 -11.09 10.05
N ALA A 215 -2.06 -12.10 9.83
CA ALA A 215 -3.51 -11.90 9.74
C ALA A 215 -4.13 -11.50 11.09
N ALA A 216 -3.62 -12.06 12.20
CA ALA A 216 -4.10 -11.71 13.53
C ALA A 216 -3.81 -10.24 13.86
N GLU A 217 -2.60 -9.75 13.55
CA GLU A 217 -2.24 -8.33 13.67
C GLU A 217 -3.01 -7.43 12.70
N PHE A 218 -3.26 -7.92 11.47
CA PHE A 218 -3.95 -7.15 10.44
C PHE A 218 -5.45 -6.97 10.71
N TYR A 219 -6.08 -7.96 11.35
CA TYR A 219 -7.53 -8.01 11.58
C TYR A 219 -7.96 -7.89 13.06
N SER A 220 -7.02 -7.58 13.96
CA SER A 220 -7.28 -7.21 15.36
C SER A 220 -7.93 -5.84 15.44
#